data_AF-A0A9D5JHI0-F1
#
_entry.id   AF-A0A9D5JHI0-F1
#
_cell.length_a   1.000
_cell.length_b   1.000
_cell.length_c   1.000
_cell.angle_alpha   90.00
_cell.angle_beta   90.00
_cell.angle_gamma   90.00
#
_symmetry.space_group_name_H-M   'P 1'
#
loop_
_entity.id
_entity.type
_entity.pdbx_description
1 polymer ?
#
loop_
_entity_poly.entity_id
_entity_poly.type
_entity_poly.pdbx_seq_one_letter_code
_entity_poly.pdbx_strand_id
1 'polypeptide(L)'
;MDLSTTASLTNETLSIGANATGTWGWVSGSNEPGGTSWPGATYTITLNVTVANPALSISTVKIYRVDANGGPNAYGLALVGQTNAVESLANVGTLQFTITGAAQTANVGDRLAVKVFIKNSSSTVQSFSYDAGAGAVSELIATPAFALSPSPSPSPSLPPTTTPIKHVVIIIQENRSFNNLFMNFPGALTATQGTMSNGTVVALKPQPLEAVPDLGHGHKAWESAYDSGKMDGFNNEGGFITTQGPTYPYSYVPQSEIAPYWQLASQYTLADHFFQSNTGPSYPAHQYLIAGTSDLAAMNPNYGRIWGCDSPVGTTVQQLDNNGNLIPGPFPCYDYTTIADSLDQAGLKWHYYAAAPTHVFSAYDAVRHIRNSTYWSQDVIAPASQFLTDVGNGQLAEVTWITPYYRTSDHPGNGTNGGPAWVASVVDAVGASKFWSSTAIFITWDDWGGWFDPVTPPQLDLMGLGFRVPLIVVSPYAKPAYVSHTQHEFASILRFTEENFSLPQLGTTDVRADNLADCFNFAASPLPFKRVSGSLPTSVLRQQEAGSKPDDDY
;
A
#
# COMPACT_ATOMS: atom_id res chain seq x y z
N MET A 1 16.26 -18.56 32.66
CA MET A 1 15.28 -17.49 32.94
C MET A 1 13.96 -17.94 32.34
N ASP A 2 12.86 -17.73 33.04
CA ASP A 2 11.53 -17.87 32.46
C ASP A 2 11.32 -16.71 31.47
N LEU A 3 11.01 -17.04 30.21
CA LEU A 3 10.81 -16.09 29.12
C LEU A 3 9.71 -16.61 28.18
N SER A 4 8.48 -16.60 28.69
CA SER A 4 7.28 -16.78 27.88
C SER A 4 7.01 -15.51 27.06
N THR A 5 7.25 -15.57 25.75
CA THR A 5 6.72 -14.59 24.78
C THR A 5 6.21 -15.28 23.52
N THR A 6 5.02 -14.89 23.10
CA THR A 6 4.28 -15.48 21.99
C THR A 6 4.36 -14.62 20.73
N ALA A 7 4.33 -15.27 19.57
CA ALA A 7 3.94 -14.65 18.31
C ALA A 7 2.68 -15.37 17.82
N SER A 8 1.62 -14.61 17.52
CA SER A 8 0.34 -15.13 17.05
C SER A 8 0.06 -14.63 15.63
N LEU A 9 -0.29 -15.54 14.72
CA LEU A 9 -1.05 -15.19 13.51
C LEU A 9 -2.50 -15.59 13.74
N THR A 10 -3.41 -14.62 13.70
CA THR A 10 -4.84 -14.86 13.88
C THR A 10 -5.48 -15.39 12.60
N ASN A 11 -6.03 -16.61 12.65
CA ASN A 11 -7.04 -17.16 11.73
C ASN A 11 -6.89 -16.76 10.23
N GLU A 12 -5.77 -17.08 9.58
CA GLU A 12 -5.68 -16.97 8.12
C GLU A 12 -6.53 -18.09 7.46
N THR A 13 -7.47 -17.73 6.59
CA THR A 13 -8.18 -18.68 5.71
C THR A 13 -7.45 -18.79 4.38
N LEU A 14 -7.04 -20.00 3.98
CA LEU A 14 -6.47 -20.26 2.65
C LEU A 14 -7.35 -21.18 1.83
N SER A 15 -7.53 -20.79 0.57
CA SER A 15 -8.07 -21.64 -0.48
C SER A 15 -6.94 -22.41 -1.18
N ILE A 16 -6.91 -23.73 -1.02
CA ILE A 16 -6.00 -24.63 -1.75
C ILE A 16 -6.71 -25.15 -3.00
N GLY A 17 -6.07 -24.99 -4.17
CA GLY A 17 -6.57 -25.49 -5.45
C GLY A 17 -6.85 -26.99 -5.47
N ALA A 18 -7.73 -27.43 -6.38
CA ALA A 18 -8.01 -28.84 -6.59
C ALA A 18 -6.73 -29.61 -6.97
N ASN A 19 -6.49 -30.77 -6.35
CA ASN A 19 -5.26 -31.58 -6.51
C ASN A 19 -3.93 -30.83 -6.24
N ALA A 20 -3.95 -29.65 -5.61
CA ALA A 20 -2.76 -28.83 -5.40
C ALA A 20 -2.05 -29.12 -4.07
N THR A 21 -0.75 -28.83 -4.04
CA THR A 21 0.04 -28.67 -2.82
C THR A 21 0.15 -27.19 -2.46
N GLY A 22 -0.48 -26.77 -1.37
CA GLY A 22 -0.33 -25.42 -0.82
C GLY A 22 0.94 -25.27 0.03
N THR A 23 1.48 -24.05 0.10
CA THR A 23 2.65 -23.72 0.93
C THR A 23 2.36 -22.62 1.94
N TRP A 24 2.50 -22.93 3.22
CA TRP A 24 2.36 -22.00 4.33
C TRP A 24 3.69 -21.71 4.99
N GLY A 25 4.01 -20.44 5.29
CA GLY A 25 5.21 -20.05 6.03
C GLY A 25 4.88 -19.31 7.33
N TRP A 26 5.26 -19.89 8.46
CA TRP A 26 5.30 -19.27 9.77
C TRP A 26 6.66 -18.60 9.99
N VAL A 27 6.72 -17.53 10.78
CA VAL A 27 7.95 -17.01 11.41
C VAL A 27 7.77 -17.14 12.92
N SER A 28 8.74 -17.73 13.63
CA SER A 28 8.66 -17.80 15.09
C SER A 28 8.97 -16.44 15.73
N GLY A 29 8.53 -16.25 16.98
CA GLY A 29 9.10 -15.21 17.84
C GLY A 29 10.63 -15.34 17.94
N SER A 30 11.30 -14.25 18.29
CA SER A 30 12.76 -14.17 18.39
C SER A 30 13.31 -14.97 19.59
N ASN A 31 14.06 -16.03 19.29
CA ASN A 31 14.94 -16.86 20.13
C ASN A 31 15.76 -17.75 19.15
N GLU A 32 16.97 -18.24 19.39
CA GLU A 32 18.03 -18.04 20.42
C GLU A 32 19.33 -18.65 19.81
N PRO A 33 20.57 -18.19 20.10
CA PRO A 33 21.01 -17.07 20.93
C PRO A 33 21.63 -15.93 20.11
N GLY A 34 22.05 -14.84 20.78
CA GLY A 34 22.77 -13.71 20.17
C GLY A 34 24.19 -14.00 19.65
N GLY A 35 24.48 -15.22 19.22
CA GLY A 35 25.77 -15.67 18.70
C GLY A 35 25.67 -16.21 17.27
N THR A 36 26.79 -16.22 16.55
CA THR A 36 26.86 -16.53 15.11
C THR A 36 26.87 -18.02 14.75
N SER A 37 26.55 -18.89 15.72
CA SER A 37 26.56 -20.35 15.56
C SER A 37 25.46 -20.96 16.41
N TRP A 38 24.52 -21.65 15.77
CA TRP A 38 23.43 -22.35 16.43
C TRP A 38 23.70 -23.86 16.44
N PRO A 39 23.66 -24.53 17.61
CA PRO A 39 23.84 -25.97 17.69
C PRO A 39 22.67 -26.72 17.02
N GLY A 40 22.90 -27.99 16.67
CA GLY A 40 21.80 -28.87 16.24
C GLY A 40 20.83 -29.11 17.39
N ALA A 41 19.53 -29.05 17.11
CA ALA A 41 18.47 -29.10 18.12
C ALA A 41 17.26 -29.86 17.59
N THR A 42 16.45 -30.41 18.50
CA THR A 42 15.16 -31.03 18.17
C THR A 42 14.04 -30.03 18.41
N TYR A 43 13.24 -29.77 17.39
CA TYR A 43 12.12 -28.85 17.41
C TYR A 43 10.80 -29.63 17.45
N THR A 44 9.85 -29.21 18.28
CA THR A 44 8.48 -29.74 18.28
C THR A 44 7.54 -28.69 17.76
N ILE A 45 6.96 -28.93 16.58
CA ILE A 45 5.95 -28.06 15.97
C ILE A 45 4.57 -28.60 16.34
N THR A 46 3.74 -27.74 16.94
CA THR A 46 2.36 -28.08 17.34
C THR A 46 1.40 -27.31 16.45
N LEU A 47 0.42 -27.99 15.85
CA LEU A 47 -0.62 -27.39 15.01
C LEU A 47 -2.00 -27.76 15.56
N ASN A 48 -2.86 -26.78 15.80
CA ASN A 48 -4.22 -27.01 16.27
C ASN A 48 -5.21 -26.94 15.09
N VAL A 49 -5.87 -28.06 14.80
CA VAL A 49 -6.93 -28.18 13.82
C VAL A 49 -8.24 -27.84 14.53
N THR A 50 -8.74 -26.62 14.33
CA THR A 50 -9.98 -26.12 14.95
C THR A 50 -11.22 -26.45 14.12
N VAL A 51 -11.06 -26.68 12.81
CA VAL A 51 -12.11 -27.13 11.89
C VAL A 51 -11.59 -28.33 11.10
N ALA A 52 -12.29 -29.46 11.19
CA ALA A 52 -11.97 -30.67 10.45
C ALA A 52 -12.21 -30.49 8.94
N ASN A 53 -11.24 -30.91 8.11
CA ASN A 53 -11.42 -31.03 6.66
C ASN A 53 -10.83 -32.38 6.16
N PRO A 54 -11.66 -33.37 5.81
CA PRO A 54 -11.20 -34.70 5.40
C PRO A 54 -10.57 -34.75 3.99
N ALA A 55 -10.68 -33.66 3.20
CA ALA A 55 -10.01 -33.54 1.91
C ALA A 55 -8.57 -33.01 2.02
N LEU A 56 -8.12 -32.62 3.21
CA LEU A 56 -6.80 -32.04 3.45
C LEU A 56 -5.91 -32.95 4.30
N SER A 57 -4.63 -33.01 3.93
CA SER A 57 -3.59 -33.67 4.72
C SER A 57 -2.29 -32.86 4.68
N ILE A 58 -1.59 -32.78 5.81
CA ILE A 58 -0.21 -32.31 5.85
C ILE A 58 0.65 -33.41 5.23
N SER A 59 1.63 -33.05 4.38
CA SER A 59 2.57 -34.03 3.81
C SER A 59 4.03 -33.79 4.19
N THR A 60 4.36 -32.57 4.63
CA THR A 60 5.72 -32.17 4.98
C THR A 60 5.68 -30.97 5.91
N VAL A 61 6.55 -30.95 6.91
CA VAL A 61 6.85 -29.76 7.71
C VAL A 61 8.35 -29.51 7.62
N LYS A 62 8.75 -28.28 7.30
CA LYS A 62 10.15 -27.86 7.18
C LYS A 62 10.44 -26.71 8.14
N ILE A 63 11.68 -26.59 8.58
CA ILE A 63 12.18 -25.46 9.36
C ILE A 63 13.31 -24.82 8.56
N TYR A 64 13.27 -23.51 8.40
CA TYR A 64 14.25 -22.70 7.69
C TYR A 64 14.86 -21.66 8.62
N ARG A 65 16.09 -21.24 8.32
CA ARG A 65 16.67 -20.01 8.87
C ARG A 65 16.36 -18.85 7.93
N VAL A 66 15.84 -17.78 8.51
CA VAL A 66 15.48 -16.51 7.87
C VAL A 66 16.23 -15.37 8.54
N ASP A 67 16.23 -14.19 7.95
CA ASP A 67 16.82 -12.99 8.55
C ASP A 67 15.96 -12.40 9.70
N ALA A 68 16.38 -11.26 10.24
CA ALA A 68 15.70 -10.54 11.32
C ALA A 68 14.28 -10.04 10.98
N ASN A 69 13.94 -9.94 9.69
CA ASN A 69 12.66 -9.50 9.18
C ASN A 69 11.77 -10.69 8.74
N GLY A 70 12.28 -11.92 8.85
CA GLY A 70 11.59 -13.13 8.38
C GLY A 70 11.80 -13.44 6.90
N GLY A 71 12.67 -12.69 6.21
CA GLY A 71 13.02 -12.88 4.81
C GLY A 71 14.09 -13.95 4.57
N PRO A 72 14.29 -14.38 3.31
CA PRO A 72 15.45 -15.19 2.96
C PRO A 72 16.74 -14.40 3.20
N ASN A 73 17.67 -14.95 3.98
CA ASN A 73 18.98 -14.32 4.20
C ASN A 73 19.78 -14.20 2.87
N ALA A 74 20.93 -13.52 2.90
CA ALA A 74 21.78 -13.27 1.73
C ALA A 74 22.26 -14.53 0.96
N TYR A 75 22.08 -15.73 1.51
CA TYR A 75 22.38 -17.03 0.89
C TYR A 75 21.11 -17.87 0.57
N GLY A 76 19.93 -17.29 0.72
CA GLY A 76 18.63 -17.93 0.54
C GLY A 76 18.06 -18.63 1.79
N LEU A 77 16.93 -19.32 1.61
CA LEU A 77 16.30 -20.10 2.70
C LEU A 77 17.15 -21.33 3.06
N ALA A 78 17.96 -21.22 4.12
CA ALA A 78 18.75 -22.34 4.63
C ALA A 78 17.84 -23.33 5.38
N LEU A 79 17.75 -24.57 4.90
CA LEU A 79 16.95 -25.62 5.55
C LEU A 79 17.64 -26.07 6.84
N VAL A 80 16.95 -25.88 7.97
CA VAL A 80 17.39 -26.31 9.30
C VAL A 80 17.04 -27.78 9.52
N GLY A 81 15.80 -28.18 9.19
CA GLY A 81 15.33 -29.56 9.33
C GLY A 81 13.98 -29.77 8.63
N GLN A 82 13.56 -31.03 8.49
CA GLN A 82 12.23 -31.36 7.95
C GLN A 82 11.72 -32.72 8.45
N THR A 83 10.41 -32.91 8.39
CA THR A 83 9.75 -34.22 8.50
C THR A 83 8.72 -34.41 7.38
N ASN A 84 8.59 -35.64 6.89
CA ASN A 84 7.69 -36.05 5.80
C ASN A 84 6.49 -36.86 6.33
N ALA A 85 5.97 -36.49 7.50
CA ALA A 85 4.79 -37.11 8.07
C ALA A 85 3.54 -36.75 7.24
N VAL A 86 2.69 -37.76 6.97
CA VAL A 86 1.39 -37.58 6.32
C VAL A 86 0.31 -37.61 7.40
N GLU A 87 -0.13 -36.44 7.84
CA GLU A 87 -1.15 -36.29 8.89
C GLU A 87 -2.48 -35.80 8.30
N SER A 88 -3.58 -36.42 8.70
CA SER A 88 -4.92 -36.09 8.19
C SER A 88 -5.53 -34.92 8.97
N LEU A 89 -6.13 -33.96 8.27
CA LEU A 89 -6.91 -32.88 8.89
C LEU A 89 -8.39 -33.25 9.08
N ALA A 90 -8.75 -34.53 8.93
CA ALA A 90 -10.12 -35.02 9.02
C ALA A 90 -10.77 -34.91 10.43
N ASN A 91 -10.00 -34.59 11.47
CA ASN A 91 -10.48 -34.48 12.85
C ASN A 91 -10.00 -33.16 13.48
N VAL A 92 -10.83 -32.60 14.37
CA VAL A 92 -10.43 -31.51 15.27
C VAL A 92 -9.47 -32.07 16.32
N GLY A 93 -8.39 -31.35 16.62
CA GLY A 93 -7.39 -31.77 17.59
C GLY A 93 -6.01 -31.17 17.35
N THR A 94 -5.03 -31.65 18.11
CA THR A 94 -3.65 -31.16 18.06
C THR A 94 -2.74 -32.19 17.36
N LEU A 95 -2.02 -31.74 16.34
CA LEU A 95 -0.98 -32.50 15.64
C LEU A 95 0.39 -32.04 16.10
N GLN A 96 1.31 -32.97 16.34
CA GLN A 96 2.68 -32.68 16.78
C GLN A 96 3.72 -33.29 15.84
N PHE A 97 4.70 -32.49 15.44
CA PHE A 97 5.76 -32.86 14.52
C PHE A 97 7.12 -32.63 15.18
N THR A 98 7.85 -33.70 15.47
CA THR A 98 9.23 -33.65 15.96
C THR A 98 10.20 -33.61 14.79
N ILE A 99 11.05 -32.58 14.74
CA ILE A 99 11.99 -32.31 13.65
C ILE A 99 13.39 -32.13 14.23
N THR A 100 14.32 -33.03 13.88
CA THR A 100 15.75 -32.83 14.17
C THR A 100 16.31 -31.81 13.19
N GLY A 101 16.83 -30.70 13.70
CA GLY A 101 17.50 -29.66 12.92
C GLY A 101 19.03 -29.74 13.03
N ALA A 102 19.70 -29.52 11.92
CA ALA A 102 21.16 -29.42 11.84
C ALA A 102 21.67 -28.08 12.39
N ALA A 103 22.90 -28.08 12.92
CA ALA A 103 23.60 -26.87 13.33
C ALA A 103 23.73 -25.86 12.18
N GLN A 104 23.71 -24.56 12.50
CA GLN A 104 23.70 -23.48 11.51
C GLN A 104 24.75 -22.42 11.84
N THR A 105 25.46 -21.92 10.83
CA THR A 105 26.17 -20.64 10.94
C THR A 105 25.18 -19.51 10.64
N ALA A 106 24.90 -18.67 11.63
CA ALA A 106 23.83 -17.66 11.60
C ALA A 106 24.38 -16.25 11.85
N ASN A 107 23.62 -15.22 11.49
CA ASN A 107 23.93 -13.85 11.89
C ASN A 107 23.18 -13.46 13.17
N VAL A 108 23.67 -12.43 13.86
CA VAL A 108 22.92 -11.81 14.97
C VAL A 108 21.63 -11.22 14.39
N GLY A 109 20.49 -11.75 14.86
CA GLY A 109 19.15 -11.36 14.40
C GLY A 109 18.46 -12.37 13.48
N ASP A 110 19.15 -13.36 12.91
CA ASP A 110 18.51 -14.44 12.15
C ASP A 110 17.40 -15.12 13.00
N ARG A 111 16.31 -15.58 12.38
CA ARG A 111 15.19 -16.27 13.04
C ARG A 111 14.90 -17.64 12.41
N LEU A 112 13.97 -18.38 13.00
CA LEU A 112 13.43 -19.61 12.44
C LEU A 112 12.06 -19.37 11.78
N ALA A 113 11.84 -20.03 10.64
CA ALA A 113 10.58 -20.05 9.92
C ALA A 113 10.12 -21.49 9.68
N VAL A 114 8.84 -21.79 9.91
CA VAL A 114 8.28 -23.15 9.75
C VAL A 114 7.41 -23.18 8.50
N LYS A 115 7.67 -24.10 7.57
CA LYS A 115 6.90 -24.25 6.34
C LYS A 115 6.07 -25.53 6.34
N VAL A 116 4.75 -25.42 6.31
CA VAL A 116 3.81 -26.57 6.28
C VAL A 116 3.30 -26.75 4.86
N PHE A 117 3.40 -27.99 4.35
CA PHE A 117 2.93 -28.38 3.02
C PHE A 117 1.66 -29.20 3.17
N ILE A 118 0.58 -28.76 2.52
CA ILE A 118 -0.74 -29.37 2.62
C ILE A 118 -1.19 -29.83 1.24
N LYS A 119 -1.67 -31.07 1.15
CA LYS A 119 -2.26 -31.68 -0.05
C LYS A 119 -3.78 -31.62 0.03
N ASN A 120 -4.40 -31.15 -1.05
CA ASN A 120 -5.83 -31.29 -1.29
C ASN A 120 -6.09 -32.53 -2.16
N SER A 121 -6.85 -33.51 -1.64
CA SER A 121 -7.27 -34.71 -2.37
C SER A 121 -8.61 -34.56 -3.11
N SER A 122 -9.28 -33.41 -2.96
CA SER A 122 -10.53 -33.10 -3.65
C SER A 122 -10.30 -32.52 -5.04
N SER A 123 -11.25 -32.78 -5.94
CA SER A 123 -11.40 -32.12 -7.24
C SER A 123 -11.94 -30.68 -7.14
N THR A 124 -12.19 -30.17 -5.93
CA THR A 124 -12.68 -28.82 -5.67
C THR A 124 -11.70 -28.03 -4.80
N VAL A 125 -11.72 -26.71 -4.92
CA VAL A 125 -10.97 -25.81 -4.03
C VAL A 125 -11.45 -26.02 -2.59
N GLN A 126 -10.51 -26.21 -1.67
CA GLN A 126 -10.79 -26.37 -0.25
C GLN A 126 -10.31 -25.15 0.52
N SER A 127 -11.17 -24.62 1.39
CA SER A 127 -10.78 -23.57 2.33
C SER A 127 -10.77 -24.10 3.75
N PHE A 128 -9.77 -23.71 4.53
CA PHE A 128 -9.68 -24.04 5.95
C PHE A 128 -9.03 -22.88 6.71
N SER A 129 -9.32 -22.81 8.00
CA SER A 129 -8.69 -21.88 8.95
C SER A 129 -8.00 -22.70 10.03
N TYR A 130 -6.94 -22.14 10.62
CA TYR A 130 -6.14 -22.78 11.65
C TYR A 130 -5.60 -21.71 12.61
N ASP A 131 -5.13 -22.18 13.77
CA ASP A 131 -4.53 -21.38 14.82
C ASP A 131 -3.23 -22.08 15.27
N ALA A 132 -2.07 -21.42 15.14
CA ALA A 132 -0.92 -21.86 15.93
C ALA A 132 -1.04 -21.19 17.29
N GLY A 133 -1.68 -21.94 18.18
CA GLY A 133 -1.98 -21.48 19.52
C GLY A 133 -0.75 -20.99 20.27
N ALA A 134 -1.00 -20.03 21.13
CA ALA A 134 -0.07 -19.51 22.11
C ALA A 134 0.42 -20.60 23.09
N GLY A 135 1.59 -21.18 22.80
CA GLY A 135 2.49 -21.78 23.79
C GLY A 135 2.15 -23.17 24.35
N ALA A 136 3.20 -23.82 24.86
CA ALA A 136 3.09 -24.95 25.78
C ALA A 136 4.34 -25.01 26.69
N VAL A 137 4.22 -24.49 27.91
CA VAL A 137 5.00 -24.99 29.06
C VAL A 137 4.22 -26.15 29.69
N SER A 138 4.92 -27.08 30.31
CA SER A 138 4.30 -28.21 31.01
C SER A 138 4.60 -28.12 32.51
N GLU A 139 3.58 -27.95 33.34
CA GLU A 139 3.35 -28.78 34.53
C GLU A 139 1.93 -28.58 35.09
N LEU A 140 1.47 -29.55 35.89
CA LEU A 140 0.05 -29.86 36.06
C LEU A 140 -0.32 -30.08 37.53
N ILE A 141 -1.09 -29.16 38.13
CA ILE A 141 -1.80 -29.36 39.43
C ILE A 141 -3.21 -28.73 39.34
N ALA A 142 -4.18 -29.31 40.06
CA ALA A 142 -5.61 -29.25 39.75
C ALA A 142 -6.47 -28.28 40.62
N THR A 143 -7.54 -27.75 39.97
CA THR A 143 -8.88 -27.35 40.50
C THR A 143 -9.01 -26.28 41.63
N PRO A 144 -10.21 -25.66 41.84
CA PRO A 144 -11.15 -25.09 40.84
C PRO A 144 -11.73 -23.69 41.22
N ALA A 145 -12.31 -23.01 40.21
CA ALA A 145 -13.30 -21.90 40.31
C ALA A 145 -12.85 -20.49 40.82
N PHE A 146 -13.71 -19.48 40.53
CA PHE A 146 -13.53 -18.02 40.64
C PHE A 146 -12.56 -17.39 39.60
N ALA A 147 -12.81 -16.20 39.03
CA ALA A 147 -13.98 -15.31 39.02
C ALA A 147 -14.04 -14.52 37.68
N LEU A 148 -15.18 -13.89 37.38
CA LEU A 148 -15.29 -12.93 36.28
C LEU A 148 -14.42 -11.70 36.57
N SER A 149 -13.38 -11.47 35.77
CA SER A 149 -12.57 -10.24 35.83
C SER A 149 -13.31 -9.06 35.16
N PRO A 150 -13.10 -7.82 35.63
CA PRO A 150 -13.88 -6.67 35.21
C PRO A 150 -13.61 -6.27 33.75
N SER A 151 -14.62 -5.65 33.14
CA SER A 151 -14.54 -5.06 31.80
C SER A 151 -13.41 -4.01 31.72
N PRO A 152 -12.68 -3.91 30.59
CA PRO A 152 -11.66 -2.87 30.43
C PRO A 152 -12.28 -1.48 30.60
N SER A 153 -11.55 -0.59 31.28
CA SER A 153 -11.96 0.82 31.37
C SER A 153 -12.05 1.44 29.97
N PRO A 154 -12.98 2.38 29.73
CA PRO A 154 -13.11 3.00 28.42
C PRO A 154 -11.81 3.67 28.03
N SER A 155 -11.32 3.37 26.81
CA SER A 155 -10.26 4.16 26.17
C SER A 155 -10.65 5.65 26.17
N PRO A 156 -9.68 6.58 26.23
CA PRO A 156 -9.98 7.99 26.07
C PRO A 156 -10.79 8.19 24.79
N SER A 157 -11.91 8.92 24.89
CA SER A 157 -12.78 9.20 23.76
C SER A 157 -11.99 9.95 22.70
N LEU A 158 -11.95 9.41 21.47
CA LEU A 158 -11.35 10.07 20.32
C LEU A 158 -11.87 11.51 20.20
N PRO A 159 -11.04 12.48 19.76
CA PRO A 159 -11.46 13.86 19.60
C PRO A 159 -12.77 14.01 18.79
N PRO A 160 -13.56 15.07 19.05
CA PRO A 160 -14.74 15.36 18.25
C PRO A 160 -14.33 15.56 16.78
N THR A 161 -15.12 15.00 15.87
CA THR A 161 -14.96 15.15 14.43
C THR A 161 -16.28 15.70 13.87
N THR A 162 -16.22 16.43 12.77
CA THR A 162 -17.42 17.02 12.16
C THR A 162 -18.29 15.98 11.43
N THR A 163 -17.69 14.86 11.01
CA THR A 163 -18.37 13.70 10.44
C THR A 163 -18.21 12.45 11.34
N PRO A 164 -18.91 11.34 11.08
CA PRO A 164 -18.66 10.06 11.74
C PRO A 164 -17.27 9.43 11.48
N ILE A 165 -16.47 9.99 10.57
CA ILE A 165 -15.12 9.50 10.25
C ILE A 165 -14.15 9.87 11.38
N LYS A 166 -13.46 8.86 11.90
CA LYS A 166 -12.42 8.94 12.93
C LYS A 166 -11.02 8.58 12.39
N HIS A 167 -10.96 7.90 11.25
CA HIS A 167 -9.72 7.48 10.62
C HIS A 167 -9.73 7.84 9.14
N VAL A 168 -8.68 8.49 8.67
CA VAL A 168 -8.43 8.75 7.24
C VAL A 168 -7.24 7.91 6.81
N VAL A 169 -7.41 7.08 5.80
CA VAL A 169 -6.34 6.24 5.23
C VAL A 169 -6.12 6.63 3.78
N ILE A 170 -4.88 6.91 3.41
CA ILE A 170 -4.49 7.43 2.10
C ILE A 170 -3.51 6.41 1.50
N ILE A 171 -3.94 5.73 0.44
CA ILE A 171 -3.15 4.74 -0.28
C ILE A 171 -2.70 5.40 -1.58
N ILE A 172 -1.38 5.48 -1.78
CA ILE A 172 -0.76 6.16 -2.92
C ILE A 172 -0.12 5.09 -3.80
N GLN A 173 -0.66 4.88 -5.00
CA GLN A 173 -0.08 4.09 -6.08
C GLN A 173 0.63 5.03 -7.08
N GLU A 174 1.27 4.47 -8.11
CA GLU A 174 2.24 5.17 -8.94
C GLU A 174 1.84 5.20 -10.44
N ASN A 175 1.97 6.37 -11.06
CA ASN A 175 2.16 6.57 -12.50
C ASN A 175 1.04 6.00 -13.41
N ARG A 176 -0.22 6.38 -13.16
CA ARG A 176 -1.39 5.98 -13.99
C ARG A 176 -2.43 7.08 -14.15
N SER A 177 -2.71 7.45 -15.40
CA SER A 177 -3.84 8.33 -15.71
C SER A 177 -5.20 7.68 -15.45
N PHE A 178 -6.23 8.49 -15.18
CA PHE A 178 -7.60 8.00 -14.97
C PHE A 178 -8.07 7.11 -16.13
N ASN A 179 -7.95 7.60 -17.37
CA ASN A 179 -8.39 6.86 -18.55
C ASN A 179 -7.56 5.59 -18.82
N ASN A 180 -6.30 5.49 -18.35
CA ASN A 180 -5.50 4.28 -18.49
C ASN A 180 -6.11 3.09 -17.71
N LEU A 181 -6.62 3.31 -16.50
CA LEU A 181 -7.18 2.24 -15.65
C LEU A 181 -8.71 2.09 -15.78
N PHE A 182 -9.43 3.18 -16.04
CA PHE A 182 -10.90 3.20 -15.97
C PHE A 182 -11.60 3.40 -17.31
N MET A 183 -10.92 3.24 -18.45
CA MET A 183 -11.57 3.30 -19.78
C MET A 183 -12.83 2.42 -19.85
N ASN A 184 -13.95 3.00 -20.29
CA ASN A 184 -15.29 2.37 -20.31
C ASN A 184 -15.90 2.03 -18.93
N PHE A 185 -15.40 2.56 -17.81
CA PHE A 185 -16.08 2.40 -16.53
C PHE A 185 -17.48 3.03 -16.59
N PRO A 186 -18.56 2.31 -16.22
CA PRO A 186 -19.93 2.81 -16.40
C PRO A 186 -20.18 4.15 -15.70
N GLY A 187 -20.57 5.16 -16.48
CA GLY A 187 -20.86 6.51 -15.99
C GLY A 187 -19.64 7.45 -15.97
N ALA A 188 -18.41 6.95 -16.11
CA ALA A 188 -17.22 7.79 -16.09
C ALA A 188 -16.87 8.42 -17.44
N LEU A 189 -16.40 9.66 -17.42
CA LEU A 189 -15.87 10.41 -18.57
C LEU A 189 -14.55 9.78 -19.03
N THR A 190 -14.62 9.03 -20.11
CA THR A 190 -13.52 8.24 -20.68
C THR A 190 -13.54 8.32 -22.21
N ALA A 191 -12.42 7.95 -22.84
CA ALA A 191 -12.29 7.91 -24.28
C ALA A 191 -11.56 6.65 -24.74
N THR A 192 -12.07 6.04 -25.82
CA THR A 192 -11.51 4.86 -26.49
C THR A 192 -10.57 5.20 -27.65
N GLN A 193 -10.37 6.50 -27.91
CA GLN A 193 -9.44 7.03 -28.90
C GLN A 193 -8.91 8.40 -28.45
N GLY A 194 -7.69 8.73 -28.85
CA GLY A 194 -7.11 10.07 -28.73
C GLY A 194 -6.73 10.64 -30.09
N THR A 195 -6.28 11.90 -30.13
CA THR A 195 -5.75 12.55 -31.34
C THR A 195 -4.27 12.81 -31.11
N MET A 196 -3.42 12.55 -32.10
CA MET A 196 -2.01 12.94 -32.09
C MET A 196 -1.84 14.34 -32.70
N SER A 197 -0.80 15.06 -32.29
CA SER A 197 -0.39 16.40 -32.74
C SER A 197 -0.27 16.62 -34.26
N ASN A 198 -0.26 15.54 -35.05
CA ASN A 198 -0.35 15.59 -36.52
C ASN A 198 -1.80 15.49 -37.07
N GLY A 199 -2.81 15.58 -36.19
CA GLY A 199 -4.24 15.41 -36.49
C GLY A 199 -4.71 13.95 -36.63
N THR A 200 -3.85 12.95 -36.42
CA THR A 200 -4.24 11.53 -36.58
C THR A 200 -4.98 11.03 -35.35
N VAL A 201 -6.23 10.59 -35.53
CA VAL A 201 -6.98 9.89 -34.49
C VAL A 201 -6.48 8.45 -34.35
N VAL A 202 -6.22 8.02 -33.13
CA VAL A 202 -5.72 6.68 -32.76
C VAL A 202 -6.60 6.05 -31.68
N ALA A 203 -7.11 4.86 -31.98
CA ALA A 203 -7.80 4.04 -30.99
C ALA A 203 -6.82 3.57 -29.90
N LEU A 204 -7.27 3.59 -28.65
CA LEU A 204 -6.49 3.13 -27.51
C LEU A 204 -6.26 1.62 -27.58
N LYS A 205 -5.06 1.18 -27.22
CA LYS A 205 -4.65 -0.24 -27.28
C LYS A 205 -4.53 -0.87 -25.89
N PRO A 206 -4.94 -2.14 -25.70
CA PRO A 206 -4.69 -2.83 -24.44
C PRO A 206 -3.19 -3.00 -24.22
N GLN A 207 -2.73 -2.67 -23.01
CA GLN A 207 -1.38 -2.96 -22.51
C GLN A 207 -1.48 -3.61 -21.13
N PRO A 208 -0.63 -4.59 -20.79
CA PRO A 208 -0.66 -5.18 -19.45
C PRO A 208 -0.32 -4.14 -18.39
N LEU A 209 -0.70 -4.38 -17.14
CA LEU A 209 -0.37 -3.46 -16.04
C LEU A 209 1.16 -3.34 -15.86
N GLU A 210 1.88 -4.46 -15.99
CA GLU A 210 3.35 -4.53 -15.99
C GLU A 210 4.01 -4.02 -17.30
N ALA A 211 3.30 -3.25 -18.12
CA ALA A 211 3.80 -2.74 -19.40
C ALA A 211 5.15 -2.04 -19.25
N VAL A 212 6.02 -2.29 -20.23
CA VAL A 212 7.34 -1.68 -20.34
C VAL A 212 7.45 -0.95 -21.68
N PRO A 213 8.07 0.23 -21.72
CA PRO A 213 8.74 0.94 -20.62
C PRO A 213 7.79 1.89 -19.89
N ASP A 214 8.30 2.47 -18.81
CA ASP A 214 7.78 3.72 -18.27
C ASP A 214 7.90 4.88 -19.28
N LEU A 215 6.98 5.82 -19.23
CA LEU A 215 6.84 6.94 -20.17
C LEU A 215 7.25 8.25 -19.50
N GLY A 216 7.40 9.31 -20.28
CA GLY A 216 7.72 10.62 -19.72
C GLY A 216 6.56 11.14 -18.88
N HIS A 217 6.76 11.31 -17.58
CA HIS A 217 5.76 11.86 -16.64
C HIS A 217 6.29 13.04 -15.81
N GLY A 218 7.46 13.59 -16.17
CA GLY A 218 7.95 14.87 -15.62
C GLY A 218 7.30 16.10 -16.27
N HIS A 219 7.51 17.29 -15.71
CA HIS A 219 6.86 18.54 -16.15
C HIS A 219 6.98 18.83 -17.66
N LYS A 220 8.13 18.52 -18.30
CA LYS A 220 8.28 18.68 -19.76
C LYS A 220 7.41 17.75 -20.59
N ALA A 221 7.11 16.56 -20.06
CA ALA A 221 6.18 15.65 -20.70
C ALA A 221 4.74 16.16 -20.54
N TRP A 222 4.40 16.73 -19.38
CA TRP A 222 3.14 17.46 -19.21
C TRP A 222 3.01 18.62 -20.21
N GLU A 223 4.01 19.47 -20.36
CA GLU A 223 4.01 20.57 -21.36
C GLU A 223 3.75 20.04 -22.77
N SER A 224 4.48 18.99 -23.18
CA SER A 224 4.28 18.32 -24.47
C SER A 224 2.86 17.77 -24.61
N ALA A 225 2.36 17.00 -23.65
CA ALA A 225 1.08 16.30 -23.74
C ALA A 225 -0.13 17.26 -23.69
N TYR A 226 -0.05 18.30 -22.87
CA TYR A 226 -1.08 19.32 -22.71
C TYR A 226 -1.25 20.15 -24.00
N ASP A 227 -0.13 20.48 -24.67
CA ASP A 227 -0.03 21.31 -25.88
C ASP A 227 -1.01 22.51 -25.89
N SER A 228 -0.89 23.36 -24.88
CA SER A 228 -1.75 24.55 -24.67
C SER A 228 -3.25 24.21 -24.56
N GLY A 229 -3.58 23.04 -23.99
CA GLY A 229 -4.93 22.54 -23.79
C GLY A 229 -5.52 21.76 -24.97
N LYS A 230 -4.75 21.50 -26.04
CA LYS A 230 -5.20 20.70 -27.18
C LYS A 230 -5.28 19.19 -26.88
N MET A 231 -4.52 18.70 -25.89
CA MET A 231 -4.52 17.30 -25.44
C MET A 231 -4.12 16.28 -26.54
N ASP A 232 -3.38 16.73 -27.56
CA ASP A 232 -2.94 15.91 -28.69
C ASP A 232 -1.43 15.61 -28.69
N GLY A 233 -0.69 16.17 -27.74
CA GLY A 233 0.76 16.09 -27.73
C GLY A 233 1.36 14.88 -27.00
N PHE A 234 0.57 13.95 -26.45
CA PHE A 234 1.07 12.73 -25.78
C PHE A 234 2.03 11.92 -26.67
N ASN A 235 1.89 11.99 -28.00
CA ASN A 235 2.81 11.33 -28.93
C ASN A 235 4.21 12.00 -29.05
N ASN A 236 4.42 13.13 -28.36
CA ASN A 236 5.62 13.96 -28.38
C ASN A 236 6.30 14.04 -26.99
N GLU A 237 5.83 13.29 -25.99
CA GLU A 237 6.61 13.10 -24.76
C GLU A 237 7.97 12.47 -25.12
N GLY A 238 9.01 12.83 -24.37
CA GLY A 238 10.38 12.43 -24.67
C GLY A 238 10.66 10.93 -24.41
N GLY A 239 11.93 10.56 -24.54
CA GLY A 239 12.39 9.24 -24.11
C GLY A 239 11.78 8.10 -24.93
N PHE A 240 11.10 7.18 -24.25
CA PHE A 240 10.76 5.86 -24.77
C PHE A 240 9.68 5.82 -25.87
N ILE A 241 8.94 6.90 -26.11
CA ILE A 241 8.06 6.99 -27.29
C ILE A 241 8.86 6.82 -28.58
N THR A 242 10.13 7.22 -28.60
CA THR A 242 11.03 7.00 -29.75
C THR A 242 11.29 5.52 -30.06
N THR A 243 11.17 4.61 -29.09
CA THR A 243 11.44 3.18 -29.26
C THR A 243 10.17 2.34 -29.40
N GLN A 244 9.09 2.69 -28.70
CA GLN A 244 7.79 2.01 -28.80
C GLN A 244 6.89 2.56 -29.92
N GLY A 245 7.16 3.77 -30.39
CA GLY A 245 6.40 4.48 -31.42
C GLY A 245 5.30 5.39 -30.86
N PRO A 246 4.86 6.38 -31.66
CA PRO A 246 4.03 7.51 -31.22
C PRO A 246 2.63 7.13 -30.70
N THR A 247 2.17 5.91 -30.96
CA THR A 247 0.84 5.44 -30.52
C THR A 247 0.84 4.78 -29.14
N TYR A 248 1.99 4.62 -28.49
CA TYR A 248 2.12 3.82 -27.26
C TYR A 248 1.43 4.45 -26.02
N PRO A 249 1.49 5.79 -25.78
CA PRO A 249 0.74 6.43 -24.69
C PRO A 249 -0.78 6.26 -24.77
N TYR A 250 -1.30 6.05 -25.99
CA TYR A 250 -2.71 5.81 -26.28
C TYR A 250 -3.06 4.35 -25.96
N SER A 251 -3.04 4.04 -24.66
CA SER A 251 -3.24 2.70 -24.15
C SER A 251 -4.04 2.65 -22.85
N TYR A 252 -4.65 1.49 -22.61
CA TYR A 252 -5.44 1.20 -21.40
C TYR A 252 -5.06 -0.18 -20.83
N VAL A 253 -5.22 -0.35 -19.54
CA VAL A 253 -5.02 -1.64 -18.85
C VAL A 253 -6.31 -2.47 -18.95
N PRO A 254 -6.27 -3.74 -19.39
CA PRO A 254 -7.42 -4.62 -19.38
C PRO A 254 -8.02 -4.77 -17.97
N GLN A 255 -9.33 -4.59 -17.83
CA GLN A 255 -10.07 -4.73 -16.56
C GLN A 255 -9.72 -6.02 -15.79
N SER A 256 -9.40 -7.11 -16.49
CA SER A 256 -9.03 -8.40 -15.88
C SER A 256 -7.75 -8.35 -15.04
N GLU A 257 -6.84 -7.41 -15.29
CA GLU A 257 -5.59 -7.25 -14.51
C GLU A 257 -5.79 -6.35 -13.28
N ILE A 258 -6.79 -5.47 -13.33
CA ILE A 258 -7.11 -4.46 -12.32
C ILE A 258 -8.52 -4.67 -11.71
N ALA A 259 -8.99 -5.92 -11.71
CA ALA A 259 -10.31 -6.29 -11.23
C ALA A 259 -10.61 -5.82 -9.78
N PRO A 260 -9.65 -5.79 -8.82
CA PRO A 260 -9.88 -5.21 -7.50
C PRO A 260 -10.27 -3.73 -7.52
N TYR A 261 -9.63 -2.91 -8.35
CA TYR A 261 -9.95 -1.47 -8.48
C TYR A 261 -11.35 -1.27 -9.05
N TRP A 262 -11.69 -2.02 -10.11
CA TRP A 262 -13.03 -2.01 -10.69
C TRP A 262 -14.10 -2.50 -9.71
N GLN A 263 -13.78 -3.49 -8.85
CA GLN A 263 -14.68 -3.93 -7.78
C GLN A 263 -14.91 -2.80 -6.76
N LEU A 264 -13.87 -2.15 -6.29
CA LEU A 264 -13.97 -1.05 -5.31
C LEU A 264 -14.76 0.14 -5.87
N ALA A 265 -14.41 0.60 -7.07
CA ALA A 265 -15.12 1.66 -7.79
C ALA A 265 -16.60 1.32 -8.02
N SER A 266 -16.93 0.06 -8.33
CA SER A 266 -18.32 -0.38 -8.52
C SER A 266 -19.12 -0.53 -7.21
N GLN A 267 -18.45 -0.58 -6.05
CA GLN A 267 -19.09 -0.73 -4.75
C GLN A 267 -19.27 0.59 -4.02
N TYR A 268 -18.33 1.52 -4.16
CA TYR A 268 -18.27 2.79 -3.45
C TYR A 268 -18.28 3.96 -4.45
N THR A 269 -17.45 5.00 -4.23
CA THR A 269 -17.34 6.15 -5.14
C THR A 269 -16.03 6.10 -5.93
N LEU A 270 -16.12 6.36 -7.23
CA LEU A 270 -15.01 6.68 -8.11
C LEU A 270 -15.10 8.17 -8.48
N ALA A 271 -14.03 8.95 -8.36
CA ALA A 271 -14.02 10.31 -8.90
C ALA A 271 -13.34 10.33 -10.28
N ASP A 272 -14.06 10.85 -11.29
CA ASP A 272 -13.56 10.98 -12.66
C ASP A 272 -13.14 12.40 -13.03
N HIS A 273 -13.16 13.34 -12.08
CA HIS A 273 -12.59 14.68 -12.21
C HIS A 273 -11.60 14.98 -11.06
N PHE A 274 -10.87 13.95 -10.64
CA PHE A 274 -9.74 14.08 -9.70
C PHE A 274 -8.44 14.31 -10.48
N PHE A 275 -7.71 15.37 -10.14
CA PHE A 275 -6.51 15.80 -10.84
C PHE A 275 -5.31 15.86 -9.90
N GLN A 276 -4.12 15.67 -10.46
CA GLN A 276 -2.87 15.95 -9.76
C GLN A 276 -2.81 17.45 -9.38
N SER A 277 -2.50 17.78 -8.12
CA SER A 277 -2.37 19.20 -7.70
C SER A 277 -1.17 19.93 -8.33
N ASN A 278 -0.29 19.20 -9.02
CA ASN A 278 0.83 19.74 -9.77
C ASN A 278 0.99 19.06 -11.14
N THR A 279 1.97 19.51 -11.93
CA THR A 279 2.27 19.08 -13.31
C THR A 279 3.56 18.26 -13.43
N GLY A 280 4.21 17.92 -12.32
CA GLY A 280 5.48 17.19 -12.27
C GLY A 280 5.31 15.67 -12.10
N PRO A 281 6.39 14.96 -11.76
CA PRO A 281 6.37 13.52 -11.47
C PRO A 281 6.10 13.23 -9.98
N SER A 282 6.35 12.00 -9.55
CA SER A 282 6.16 11.48 -8.18
C SER A 282 6.65 12.38 -7.04
N TYR A 283 7.89 12.88 -7.07
CA TYR A 283 8.44 13.62 -5.91
C TYR A 283 7.56 14.80 -5.48
N PRO A 284 7.21 15.79 -6.35
CA PRO A 284 6.29 16.83 -5.97
C PRO A 284 4.88 16.29 -5.68
N ALA A 285 4.35 15.32 -6.41
CA ALA A 285 3.03 14.72 -6.14
C ALA A 285 2.88 14.24 -4.70
N HIS A 286 3.86 13.48 -4.20
CA HIS A 286 3.90 13.02 -2.81
C HIS A 286 3.97 14.18 -1.79
N GLN A 287 4.62 15.31 -2.11
CA GLN A 287 4.60 16.50 -1.23
C GLN A 287 3.23 17.19 -1.20
N TYR A 288 2.53 17.29 -2.33
CA TYR A 288 1.17 17.84 -2.36
C TYR A 288 0.18 16.98 -1.56
N LEU A 289 0.41 15.67 -1.44
CA LEU A 289 -0.40 14.74 -0.64
C LEU A 289 -0.17 14.83 0.89
N ILE A 290 0.83 15.59 1.35
CA ILE A 290 1.09 15.87 2.79
C ILE A 290 1.04 17.37 3.15
N ALA A 291 1.21 18.28 2.19
CA ALA A 291 1.35 19.72 2.46
C ALA A 291 0.58 20.64 1.50
N GLY A 292 -0.04 20.12 0.43
CA GLY A 292 -0.67 20.94 -0.62
C GLY A 292 0.32 21.86 -1.35
N THR A 293 1.61 21.59 -1.23
CA THR A 293 2.69 22.31 -1.90
C THR A 293 3.92 21.41 -2.04
N SER A 294 4.80 21.76 -2.97
CA SER A 294 6.13 21.16 -3.14
C SER A 294 7.26 22.19 -2.97
N ASP A 295 6.95 23.40 -2.49
CA ASP A 295 7.84 24.58 -2.49
C ASP A 295 8.51 24.78 -3.87
N LEU A 296 7.65 24.87 -4.90
CA LEU A 296 7.98 24.97 -6.33
C LEU A 296 8.76 23.81 -6.94
N ALA A 297 9.07 22.72 -6.21
CA ALA A 297 9.66 21.53 -6.81
C ALA A 297 8.74 20.96 -7.90
N ALA A 298 9.32 20.63 -9.05
CA ALA A 298 8.59 20.33 -10.29
C ALA A 298 9.10 19.08 -11.03
N MET A 299 10.17 18.47 -10.53
CA MET A 299 10.79 17.24 -11.04
C MET A 299 11.21 16.36 -9.87
N ASN A 300 11.54 15.10 -10.15
CA ASN A 300 12.23 14.24 -9.18
C ASN A 300 13.63 14.80 -8.84
N PRO A 301 14.14 14.58 -7.62
CA PRO A 301 15.53 14.82 -7.29
C PRO A 301 16.44 14.04 -8.25
N ASN A 302 17.56 14.64 -8.66
CA ASN A 302 18.52 14.04 -9.61
C ASN A 302 19.29 12.79 -9.07
N TYR A 303 18.77 12.13 -8.03
CA TYR A 303 19.29 10.92 -7.42
C TYR A 303 18.13 9.96 -7.05
N GLY A 304 17.72 9.11 -8.00
CA GLY A 304 16.57 8.19 -7.88
C GLY A 304 16.76 6.98 -6.96
N ARG A 305 17.19 7.16 -5.70
CA ARG A 305 17.25 6.07 -4.69
C ARG A 305 16.85 6.51 -3.30
N ILE A 306 17.28 7.71 -2.91
CA ILE A 306 16.98 8.34 -1.64
C ILE A 306 16.62 9.78 -1.98
N TRP A 307 15.35 10.12 -1.79
CA TRP A 307 14.87 11.49 -1.83
C TRP A 307 14.82 12.03 -0.39
N GLY A 308 14.55 13.32 -0.23
CA GLY A 308 14.47 13.91 1.10
C GLY A 308 15.81 14.34 1.70
N CYS A 309 15.83 14.54 3.01
CA CYS A 309 16.99 15.06 3.73
C CYS A 309 18.17 14.09 3.78
N ASP A 310 17.95 12.77 3.61
CA ASP A 310 19.03 11.78 3.51
C ASP A 310 19.65 11.65 2.10
N SER A 311 19.22 12.46 1.12
CA SER A 311 19.85 12.47 -0.21
C SER A 311 21.37 12.80 -0.14
N PRO A 312 22.19 12.26 -1.05
CA PRO A 312 23.61 12.59 -1.12
C PRO A 312 23.90 14.09 -1.30
N VAL A 313 25.02 14.56 -0.74
CA VAL A 313 25.48 15.95 -0.94
C VAL A 313 25.66 16.24 -2.44
N GLY A 314 24.98 17.28 -2.92
CA GLY A 314 24.95 17.65 -4.33
C GLY A 314 23.70 17.19 -5.08
N THR A 315 22.80 16.41 -4.45
CA THR A 315 21.46 16.18 -4.99
C THR A 315 20.69 17.51 -5.06
N THR A 316 19.96 17.72 -6.14
CA THR A 316 19.11 18.90 -6.36
C THR A 316 17.79 18.50 -6.98
N VAL A 317 16.75 19.28 -6.69
CA VAL A 317 15.44 19.18 -7.33
C VAL A 317 15.27 20.37 -8.28
N GLN A 318 14.69 20.17 -9.47
CA GLN A 318 14.36 21.31 -10.34
C GLN A 318 13.05 21.97 -9.88
N GLN A 319 12.98 23.29 -10.00
CA GLN A 319 11.81 24.10 -9.68
C GLN A 319 11.31 24.86 -10.91
N LEU A 320 10.08 25.36 -10.89
CA LEU A 320 9.60 26.33 -11.89
C LEU A 320 9.97 27.76 -11.51
N ASP A 321 10.44 28.54 -12.47
CA ASP A 321 10.49 30.00 -12.37
C ASP A 321 9.09 30.62 -12.60
N ASN A 322 8.95 31.93 -12.35
CA ASN A 322 7.69 32.66 -12.53
C ASN A 322 7.13 32.65 -13.98
N ASN A 323 7.87 32.12 -14.95
CA ASN A 323 7.45 31.99 -16.34
C ASN A 323 7.17 30.52 -16.73
N GLY A 324 7.25 29.57 -15.80
CA GLY A 324 7.09 28.13 -16.04
C GLY A 324 8.37 27.41 -16.49
N ASN A 325 9.53 28.07 -16.53
CA ASN A 325 10.76 27.38 -16.94
C ASN A 325 11.35 26.56 -15.79
N LEU A 326 11.75 25.32 -16.09
CA LEU A 326 12.55 24.50 -15.18
C LEU A 326 13.94 25.10 -14.95
N ILE A 327 14.21 25.50 -13.71
CA ILE A 327 15.49 26.01 -13.22
C ILE A 327 16.13 25.01 -12.22
N PRO A 328 17.46 25.09 -11.99
CA PRO A 328 18.08 24.38 -10.87
C PRO A 328 17.51 24.89 -9.54
N GLY A 329 17.02 23.98 -8.69
CA GLY A 329 16.51 24.27 -7.36
C GLY A 329 17.38 23.69 -6.25
N PRO A 330 16.86 23.64 -5.01
CA PRO A 330 17.64 23.33 -3.81
C PRO A 330 17.89 21.82 -3.62
N PHE A 331 18.65 21.51 -2.58
CA PHE A 331 18.72 20.17 -1.99
C PHE A 331 17.34 19.77 -1.44
N PRO A 332 16.86 18.51 -1.62
CA PRO A 332 15.49 18.04 -1.29
C PRO A 332 15.12 17.97 0.21
N CYS A 333 15.53 18.94 1.03
CA CYS A 333 15.27 18.99 2.47
C CYS A 333 14.62 20.33 2.84
N TYR A 334 13.31 20.39 2.66
CA TYR A 334 12.46 21.58 2.81
C TYR A 334 11.98 21.75 4.25
N ASP A 335 11.22 22.81 4.53
CA ASP A 335 10.79 23.17 5.89
C ASP A 335 9.39 23.84 5.91
N TYR A 336 8.53 23.48 4.95
CA TYR A 336 7.14 23.91 4.90
C TYR A 336 6.26 23.13 5.89
N THR A 337 5.21 23.76 6.37
CA THR A 337 4.20 23.12 7.24
C THR A 337 3.42 22.06 6.46
N THR A 338 3.11 20.97 7.16
CA THR A 338 2.37 19.81 6.66
C THR A 338 1.08 19.61 7.45
N ILE A 339 0.22 18.71 6.99
CA ILE A 339 -0.96 18.30 7.76
C ILE A 339 -0.58 17.51 9.02
N ALA A 340 0.58 16.83 9.05
CA ALA A 340 1.12 16.21 10.26
C ALA A 340 1.36 17.22 11.39
N ASP A 341 1.94 18.40 11.10
CA ASP A 341 2.13 19.47 12.10
C ASP A 341 0.79 19.91 12.73
N SER A 342 -0.26 19.98 11.92
CA SER A 342 -1.60 20.35 12.36
C SER A 342 -2.24 19.24 13.22
N LEU A 343 -2.00 17.97 12.88
CA LEU A 343 -2.44 16.81 13.65
C LEU A 343 -1.72 16.74 15.01
N ASP A 344 -0.40 16.94 15.03
CA ASP A 344 0.41 17.00 16.25
C ASP A 344 -0.02 18.16 17.16
N GLN A 345 -0.29 19.35 16.60
CA GLN A 345 -0.81 20.50 17.35
C GLN A 345 -2.19 20.20 17.96
N ALA A 346 -3.02 19.39 17.30
CA ALA A 346 -4.32 18.93 17.79
C ALA A 346 -4.23 17.72 18.75
N GLY A 347 -3.06 17.10 18.90
CA GLY A 347 -2.89 15.86 19.67
C GLY A 347 -3.52 14.62 19.03
N LEU A 348 -3.70 14.65 17.71
CA LEU A 348 -4.16 13.53 16.88
C LEU A 348 -2.96 12.73 16.39
N LYS A 349 -3.08 11.40 16.32
CA LYS A 349 -1.99 10.57 15.81
C LYS A 349 -2.03 10.51 14.31
N TRP A 350 -0.86 10.42 13.72
CA TRP A 350 -0.68 10.24 12.30
C TRP A 350 0.43 9.23 12.07
N HIS A 351 0.33 8.38 11.04
CA HIS A 351 1.38 7.43 10.69
C HIS A 351 1.60 7.40 9.17
N TYR A 352 2.85 7.27 8.74
CA TYR A 352 3.25 7.14 7.34
C TYR A 352 3.96 5.79 7.14
N TYR A 353 3.30 4.87 6.47
CA TYR A 353 3.82 3.52 6.21
C TYR A 353 4.56 3.50 4.87
N ALA A 354 5.88 3.66 4.94
CA ALA A 354 6.78 3.72 3.80
C ALA A 354 7.34 2.33 3.43
N ALA A 355 7.68 2.14 2.14
CA ALA A 355 8.39 0.94 1.70
C ALA A 355 9.72 0.75 2.44
N ALA A 356 10.55 1.79 2.53
CA ALA A 356 11.71 1.85 3.40
C ALA A 356 11.77 3.24 4.06
N PRO A 357 12.47 3.42 5.21
CA PRO A 357 12.51 4.71 5.89
C PRO A 357 13.03 5.82 4.98
N THR A 358 14.15 5.56 4.30
CA THR A 358 14.75 6.43 3.28
C THR A 358 14.50 5.82 1.91
N HIS A 359 13.43 6.28 1.26
CA HIS A 359 12.93 5.78 -0.02
C HIS A 359 12.42 6.94 -0.86
N VAL A 360 12.29 6.76 -2.18
CA VAL A 360 11.72 7.76 -3.08
C VAL A 360 10.31 8.17 -2.62
N PHE A 361 9.43 7.20 -2.34
CA PHE A 361 8.07 7.44 -1.83
C PHE A 361 7.98 7.77 -0.33
N SER A 362 9.07 8.15 0.35
CA SER A 362 9.04 8.54 1.77
C SER A 362 8.85 10.06 1.88
N ALA A 363 7.63 10.56 1.65
CA ALA A 363 7.36 11.99 1.49
C ALA A 363 7.93 12.85 2.65
N TYR A 364 7.72 12.42 3.89
CA TYR A 364 8.19 13.13 5.09
C TYR A 364 9.71 13.16 5.27
N ASP A 365 10.51 12.39 4.53
CA ASP A 365 11.98 12.54 4.51
C ASP A 365 12.37 13.92 3.95
N ALA A 366 11.56 14.49 3.05
CA ALA A 366 11.75 15.83 2.51
C ALA A 366 11.45 16.96 3.50
N VAL A 367 10.87 16.67 4.66
CA VAL A 367 10.40 17.68 5.63
C VAL A 367 11.34 17.71 6.84
N ARG A 368 12.22 18.72 6.86
CA ARG A 368 13.39 18.77 7.75
C ARG A 368 13.06 18.68 9.23
N HIS A 369 12.04 19.38 9.72
CA HIS A 369 11.68 19.34 11.15
C HIS A 369 11.04 18.00 11.55
N ILE A 370 10.28 17.34 10.67
CA ILE A 370 9.79 15.97 10.91
C ILE A 370 10.97 15.00 10.90
N ARG A 371 11.75 14.97 9.81
CA ARG A 371 12.88 14.05 9.64
C ARG A 371 13.96 14.16 10.73
N ASN A 372 14.23 15.36 11.26
CA ASN A 372 15.24 15.57 12.30
C ASN A 372 14.69 15.63 13.74
N SER A 373 13.45 15.18 13.98
CA SER A 373 12.84 15.13 15.31
C SER A 373 12.46 13.70 15.72
N THR A 374 11.80 13.56 16.87
CA THR A 374 11.26 12.28 17.34
C THR A 374 10.11 11.76 16.49
N TYR A 375 9.37 12.65 15.79
CA TYR A 375 8.24 12.28 14.92
C TYR A 375 8.67 11.28 13.85
N TRP A 376 9.84 11.48 13.22
CA TRP A 376 10.42 10.50 12.28
C TRP A 376 10.47 9.07 12.84
N SER A 377 10.95 8.92 14.07
CA SER A 377 11.10 7.60 14.72
C SER A 377 9.83 7.02 15.34
N GLN A 378 8.76 7.82 15.42
CA GLN A 378 7.49 7.46 16.06
C GLN A 378 6.42 7.16 15.01
N ASP A 379 6.40 7.93 13.93
CA ASP A 379 5.26 8.04 13.02
C ASP A 379 5.61 7.70 11.56
N VAL A 380 6.89 7.73 11.17
CA VAL A 380 7.33 7.18 9.86
C VAL A 380 7.78 5.72 10.04
N ILE A 381 6.93 4.81 9.59
CA ILE A 381 7.02 3.37 9.85
C ILE A 381 7.42 2.64 8.56
N ALA A 382 8.37 1.73 8.65
CA ALA A 382 8.73 0.82 7.55
C ALA A 382 9.03 -0.59 8.08
N PRO A 383 8.72 -1.65 7.31
CA PRO A 383 8.14 -1.62 5.97
C PRO A 383 6.62 -1.37 5.99
N ALA A 384 6.05 -1.03 4.83
CA ALA A 384 4.65 -0.63 4.71
C ALA A 384 3.66 -1.68 5.24
N SER A 385 3.94 -2.98 5.09
CA SER A 385 3.11 -4.07 5.64
C SER A 385 2.97 -4.09 7.16
N GLN A 386 3.77 -3.32 7.91
CA GLN A 386 3.57 -3.14 9.35
C GLN A 386 2.17 -2.60 9.65
N PHE A 387 1.58 -1.81 8.75
CA PHE A 387 0.18 -1.38 8.79
C PHE A 387 -0.80 -2.53 9.06
N LEU A 388 -0.60 -3.68 8.39
CA LEU A 388 -1.47 -4.85 8.50
C LEU A 388 -1.36 -5.51 9.88
N THR A 389 -0.17 -5.44 10.49
CA THR A 389 0.07 -5.88 11.87
C THR A 389 -0.61 -4.93 12.87
N ASP A 390 -0.48 -3.62 12.65
CA ASP A 390 -1.00 -2.60 13.56
C ASP A 390 -2.54 -2.59 13.57
N VAL A 391 -3.17 -2.60 12.38
CA VAL A 391 -4.63 -2.73 12.23
C VAL A 391 -5.14 -4.03 12.85
N GLY A 392 -4.42 -5.14 12.67
CA GLY A 392 -4.71 -6.43 13.30
C GLY A 392 -4.63 -6.39 14.83
N ASN A 393 -3.66 -5.64 15.38
CA ASN A 393 -3.53 -5.36 16.81
C ASN A 393 -4.55 -4.32 17.32
N GLY A 394 -5.46 -3.84 16.46
CA GLY A 394 -6.45 -2.84 16.80
C GLY A 394 -5.85 -1.45 17.03
N GLN A 395 -4.80 -1.11 16.29
CA GLN A 395 -4.15 0.19 16.23
C GLN A 395 -4.34 0.77 14.82
N LEU A 396 -4.87 1.99 14.73
CA LEU A 396 -4.97 2.77 13.50
C LEU A 396 -4.95 4.23 13.94
N ALA A 397 -4.06 5.03 13.35
CA ALA A 397 -3.96 6.45 13.63
C ALA A 397 -5.18 7.21 13.07
N GLU A 398 -5.43 8.43 13.53
CA GLU A 398 -6.53 9.25 13.02
C GLU A 398 -6.29 9.67 11.56
N VAL A 399 -5.04 9.82 11.13
CA VAL A 399 -4.65 9.91 9.70
C VAL A 399 -3.52 8.93 9.40
N THR A 400 -3.53 8.30 8.23
CA THR A 400 -2.54 7.31 7.83
C THR A 400 -2.25 7.38 6.34
N TRP A 401 -0.98 7.51 5.96
CA TRP A 401 -0.53 7.32 4.57
C TRP A 401 0.14 5.96 4.42
N ILE A 402 0.02 5.35 3.25
CA ILE A 402 0.63 4.05 2.95
C ILE A 402 1.13 4.09 1.50
N THR A 403 2.44 3.90 1.33
CA THR A 403 3.07 3.79 0.02
C THR A 403 3.58 2.36 -0.21
N PRO A 404 3.32 1.76 -1.38
CA PRO A 404 3.80 0.45 -1.78
C PRO A 404 5.30 0.43 -2.07
N TYR A 405 5.85 -0.78 -2.25
CA TYR A 405 7.10 -0.96 -2.98
C TYR A 405 6.85 -0.91 -4.49
N TYR A 406 7.88 -0.61 -5.29
CA TYR A 406 7.86 -0.64 -6.77
C TYR A 406 7.10 -1.83 -7.38
N ARG A 407 7.28 -3.04 -6.83
CA ARG A 407 6.62 -4.28 -7.32
C ARG A 407 5.12 -4.39 -7.04
N THR A 408 4.60 -3.46 -6.26
CA THR A 408 3.20 -3.37 -5.82
C THR A 408 2.63 -1.96 -6.04
N SER A 409 3.35 -1.08 -6.74
CA SER A 409 2.96 0.33 -6.92
C SER A 409 2.13 0.63 -8.15
N ASP A 410 1.98 -0.33 -9.07
CA ASP A 410 1.48 -0.11 -10.43
C ASP A 410 2.39 0.73 -11.35
N HIS A 411 3.56 1.19 -10.88
CA HIS A 411 4.53 1.86 -11.73
C HIS A 411 4.87 0.98 -12.96
N PRO A 412 4.85 1.50 -14.19
CA PRO A 412 5.30 0.76 -15.37
C PRO A 412 6.74 0.24 -15.21
N GLY A 413 7.21 -0.69 -16.05
CA GLY A 413 8.60 -1.17 -15.95
C GLY A 413 8.89 -2.20 -14.85
N ASN A 414 8.11 -2.24 -13.77
CA ASN A 414 8.39 -3.06 -12.57
C ASN A 414 8.40 -4.59 -12.79
N GLY A 415 7.82 -5.05 -13.91
CA GLY A 415 7.71 -6.47 -14.28
C GLY A 415 6.79 -7.27 -13.37
N THR A 416 5.77 -6.63 -12.79
CA THR A 416 4.80 -7.22 -11.86
C THR A 416 3.46 -6.49 -11.85
N ASN A 417 2.34 -7.21 -11.91
CA ASN A 417 0.99 -6.65 -11.72
C ASN A 417 0.49 -6.76 -10.25
N GLY A 418 1.36 -6.46 -9.28
CA GLY A 418 1.11 -6.73 -7.86
C GLY A 418 0.19 -5.75 -7.13
N GLY A 419 0.08 -4.50 -7.60
CA GLY A 419 -0.62 -3.43 -6.90
C GLY A 419 -2.10 -3.65 -6.62
N PRO A 420 -2.93 -4.15 -7.57
CA PRO A 420 -4.35 -4.33 -7.33
C PRO A 420 -4.64 -5.32 -6.19
N ALA A 421 -3.79 -6.35 -6.07
CA ALA A 421 -3.87 -7.34 -5.01
C ALA A 421 -3.32 -6.83 -3.66
N TRP A 422 -2.32 -5.95 -3.70
CA TRP A 422 -1.77 -5.28 -2.51
C TRP A 422 -2.77 -4.28 -1.92
N VAL A 423 -3.30 -3.36 -2.72
CA VAL A 423 -4.34 -2.40 -2.30
C VAL A 423 -5.59 -3.12 -1.79
N ALA A 424 -6.02 -4.20 -2.46
CA ALA A 424 -7.14 -5.03 -2.01
C ALA A 424 -6.95 -5.53 -0.57
N SER A 425 -5.73 -5.94 -0.21
CA SER A 425 -5.41 -6.40 1.14
C SER A 425 -5.34 -5.29 2.18
N VAL A 426 -4.85 -4.10 1.83
CA VAL A 426 -4.85 -2.93 2.71
C VAL A 426 -6.29 -2.52 3.03
N VAL A 427 -7.16 -2.48 2.02
CA VAL A 427 -8.60 -2.20 2.19
C VAL A 427 -9.30 -3.31 2.99
N ASP A 428 -9.03 -4.58 2.71
CA ASP A 428 -9.58 -5.73 3.45
C ASP A 428 -9.17 -5.70 4.93
N ALA A 429 -7.93 -5.32 5.26
CA ALA A 429 -7.45 -5.23 6.63
C ALA A 429 -8.25 -4.20 7.44
N VAL A 430 -8.49 -3.01 6.88
CA VAL A 430 -9.35 -1.98 7.49
C VAL A 430 -10.80 -2.46 7.57
N GLY A 431 -11.34 -2.97 6.46
CA GLY A 431 -12.74 -3.37 6.33
C GLY A 431 -13.16 -4.56 7.21
N ALA A 432 -12.24 -5.48 7.49
CA ALA A 432 -12.45 -6.59 8.41
C ALA A 432 -12.19 -6.22 9.89
N SER A 433 -11.61 -5.05 10.17
CA SER A 433 -11.29 -4.60 11.53
C SER A 433 -12.47 -3.91 12.22
N LYS A 434 -12.28 -3.63 13.53
CA LYS A 434 -13.18 -2.77 14.31
C LYS A 434 -13.30 -1.33 13.78
N PHE A 435 -12.39 -0.88 12.91
CA PHE A 435 -12.31 0.52 12.48
C PHE A 435 -13.28 0.86 11.33
N TRP A 436 -13.68 -0.14 10.52
CA TRP A 436 -14.47 0.03 9.30
C TRP A 436 -15.58 1.09 9.42
N SER A 437 -16.41 1.00 10.47
CA SER A 437 -17.57 1.85 10.71
C SER A 437 -17.29 3.36 10.86
N SER A 438 -16.02 3.74 10.91
CA SER A 438 -15.53 5.10 11.12
C SER A 438 -14.31 5.46 10.25
N THR A 439 -14.02 4.71 9.18
CA THR A 439 -12.87 5.00 8.30
C THR A 439 -13.30 5.55 6.94
N ALA A 440 -12.55 6.53 6.42
CA ALA A 440 -12.53 6.86 5.00
C ALA A 440 -11.18 6.45 4.43
N ILE A 441 -11.19 5.65 3.35
CA ILE A 441 -10.00 5.26 2.61
C ILE A 441 -10.03 5.98 1.26
N PHE A 442 -8.97 6.73 0.95
CA PHE A 442 -8.72 7.36 -0.32
C PHE A 442 -7.62 6.57 -1.03
N ILE A 443 -7.91 6.07 -2.22
CA ILE A 443 -6.96 5.31 -3.05
C ILE A 443 -6.70 6.17 -4.29
N THR A 444 -5.47 6.66 -4.44
CA THR A 444 -5.08 7.53 -5.55
C THR A 444 -3.77 7.10 -6.18
N TRP A 445 -3.49 7.59 -7.38
CA TRP A 445 -2.18 7.58 -7.99
C TRP A 445 -1.56 8.98 -7.88
N ASP A 446 -0.24 9.06 -7.85
CA ASP A 446 0.54 10.28 -7.65
C ASP A 446 0.77 11.10 -8.93
N ASP A 447 0.94 10.44 -10.08
CA ASP A 447 0.95 11.07 -11.40
C ASP A 447 0.34 10.18 -12.50
N TRP A 448 0.32 10.69 -13.73
CA TRP A 448 -0.36 10.06 -14.87
C TRP A 448 0.48 9.02 -15.63
N GLY A 449 1.78 8.92 -15.35
CA GLY A 449 2.72 7.96 -15.94
C GLY A 449 2.90 8.06 -17.45
N GLY A 450 2.71 9.24 -18.05
CA GLY A 450 2.76 9.44 -19.51
C GLY A 450 1.55 8.84 -20.26
N TRP A 451 0.56 8.28 -19.57
CA TRP A 451 -0.58 7.63 -20.22
C TRP A 451 -1.65 8.63 -20.63
N PHE A 452 -2.19 8.48 -21.84
CA PHE A 452 -3.22 9.36 -22.38
C PHE A 452 -4.44 9.52 -21.45
N ASP A 453 -4.87 10.76 -21.23
CA ASP A 453 -6.17 11.09 -20.66
C ASP A 453 -6.89 12.15 -21.55
N PRO A 454 -8.19 12.00 -21.83
CA PRO A 454 -8.91 12.89 -22.75
C PRO A 454 -9.35 14.22 -22.13
N VAL A 455 -9.22 14.43 -20.81
CA VAL A 455 -9.76 15.62 -20.13
C VAL A 455 -8.66 16.67 -19.95
N THR A 456 -8.86 17.84 -20.56
CA THR A 456 -7.98 19.00 -20.38
C THR A 456 -7.95 19.44 -18.92
N PRO A 457 -6.79 19.42 -18.24
CA PRO A 457 -6.71 19.81 -16.84
C PRO A 457 -6.84 21.34 -16.67
N PRO A 458 -7.67 21.81 -15.72
CA PRO A 458 -7.79 23.24 -15.39
C PRO A 458 -6.46 23.81 -14.87
N GLN A 459 -5.97 24.88 -15.50
CA GLN A 459 -4.77 25.57 -15.05
C GLN A 459 -5.18 26.65 -14.04
N LEU A 460 -4.85 26.43 -12.77
CA LEU A 460 -5.27 27.24 -11.63
C LEU A 460 -4.13 28.10 -11.08
N ASP A 461 -2.89 27.62 -11.19
CA ASP A 461 -1.67 28.35 -10.83
C ASP A 461 -0.49 27.94 -11.74
N LEU A 462 0.73 28.25 -11.32
CA LEU A 462 1.98 27.92 -12.02
C LEU A 462 2.29 26.41 -12.00
N MET A 463 1.85 25.72 -10.94
CA MET A 463 2.21 24.33 -10.68
C MET A 463 1.18 23.35 -11.20
N GLY A 464 -0.10 23.72 -11.31
CA GLY A 464 -1.19 22.79 -11.65
C GLY A 464 -2.53 23.43 -12.06
N LEU A 465 -3.54 22.62 -12.36
CA LEU A 465 -3.59 21.16 -12.15
C LEU A 465 -2.86 20.37 -13.25
N GLY A 466 -2.30 19.23 -12.88
CA GLY A 466 -1.82 18.20 -13.81
C GLY A 466 -2.98 17.34 -14.32
N PHE A 467 -2.67 16.27 -15.06
CA PHE A 467 -3.69 15.40 -15.64
C PHE A 467 -4.54 14.67 -14.58
N ARG A 468 -5.63 14.06 -15.04
CA ARG A 468 -6.46 13.22 -14.17
C ARG A 468 -5.72 11.95 -13.76
N VAL A 469 -5.72 11.71 -12.46
CA VAL A 469 -5.31 10.45 -11.83
C VAL A 469 -6.54 9.84 -11.13
N PRO A 470 -6.66 8.51 -11.00
CA PRO A 470 -7.84 7.94 -10.36
C PRO A 470 -7.90 8.26 -8.88
N LEU A 471 -9.11 8.53 -8.37
CA LEU A 471 -9.41 8.49 -6.94
C LEU A 471 -10.59 7.54 -6.70
N ILE A 472 -10.40 6.54 -5.83
CA ILE A 472 -11.47 5.70 -5.29
C ILE A 472 -11.68 6.07 -3.81
N VAL A 473 -12.91 6.40 -3.43
CA VAL A 473 -13.29 6.71 -2.06
C VAL A 473 -14.06 5.52 -1.48
N VAL A 474 -13.47 4.84 -0.50
CA VAL A 474 -13.99 3.61 0.13
C VAL A 474 -14.30 3.90 1.60
N SER A 475 -15.58 3.80 1.97
CA SER A 475 -16.05 4.06 3.35
C SER A 475 -17.44 3.48 3.56
N PRO A 476 -17.86 3.14 4.80
CA PRO A 476 -19.27 2.96 5.14
C PRO A 476 -20.17 4.15 4.76
N TYR A 477 -19.63 5.37 4.61
CA TYR A 477 -20.40 6.56 4.26
C TYR A 477 -20.14 7.06 2.82
N ALA A 478 -19.31 6.38 2.03
CA ALA A 478 -19.14 6.71 0.62
C ALA A 478 -20.44 6.42 -0.13
N LYS A 479 -20.78 7.24 -1.14
CA LYS A 479 -21.96 6.96 -1.98
C LYS A 479 -21.72 5.64 -2.75
N PRO A 480 -22.62 4.65 -2.66
CA PRO A 480 -22.41 3.35 -3.30
C PRO A 480 -22.67 3.41 -4.80
N ALA A 481 -21.77 2.80 -5.59
CA ALA A 481 -21.83 2.77 -7.05
C ALA A 481 -22.02 4.18 -7.68
N TYR A 482 -21.25 5.16 -7.19
CA TYR A 482 -21.34 6.55 -7.59
C TYR A 482 -20.08 6.99 -8.35
N VAL A 483 -20.26 7.80 -9.40
CA VAL A 483 -19.17 8.52 -10.05
C VAL A 483 -19.27 9.99 -9.66
N SER A 484 -18.25 10.52 -8.97
CA SER A 484 -18.13 11.97 -8.76
C SER A 484 -17.57 12.61 -10.04
N HIS A 485 -18.28 13.63 -10.51
CA HIS A 485 -17.87 14.54 -11.58
C HIS A 485 -17.45 15.91 -11.03
N THR A 486 -17.30 16.02 -9.71
CA THR A 486 -16.83 17.24 -9.05
C THR A 486 -15.33 17.38 -9.29
N GLN A 487 -14.86 18.59 -9.61
CA GLN A 487 -13.44 18.84 -9.75
C GLN A 487 -12.77 18.74 -8.38
N HIS A 488 -11.83 17.81 -8.26
CA HIS A 488 -11.06 17.52 -7.06
C HIS A 488 -9.57 17.53 -7.37
N GLU A 489 -8.73 17.70 -6.35
CA GLU A 489 -7.27 17.56 -6.47
C GLU A 489 -6.67 16.86 -5.24
N PHE A 490 -5.35 16.62 -5.20
CA PHE A 490 -4.70 16.01 -4.02
C PHE A 490 -5.00 16.76 -2.72
N ALA A 491 -4.99 18.10 -2.78
CA ALA A 491 -5.34 18.91 -1.64
C ALA A 491 -6.83 18.80 -1.23
N SER A 492 -7.72 18.21 -2.02
CA SER A 492 -9.09 17.89 -1.57
C SER A 492 -9.09 16.82 -0.47
N ILE A 493 -8.09 15.93 -0.44
CA ILE A 493 -7.89 14.95 0.65
C ILE A 493 -7.41 15.67 1.93
N LEU A 494 -6.53 16.65 1.79
CA LEU A 494 -6.08 17.51 2.91
C LEU A 494 -7.25 18.32 3.44
N ARG A 495 -8.00 19.00 2.57
CA ARG A 495 -9.19 19.80 2.90
C ARG A 495 -10.26 18.98 3.63
N PHE A 496 -10.53 17.75 3.17
CA PHE A 496 -11.41 16.81 3.88
C PHE A 496 -10.90 16.51 5.29
N THR A 497 -9.59 16.26 5.43
CA THR A 497 -8.93 15.95 6.71
C THR A 497 -9.02 17.14 7.68
N GLU A 498 -8.72 18.35 7.20
CA GLU A 498 -8.84 19.60 7.96
C GLU A 498 -10.26 19.80 8.49
N GLU A 499 -11.27 19.75 7.62
CA GLU A 499 -12.66 19.97 8.01
C GLU A 499 -13.19 18.85 8.92
N ASN A 500 -12.77 17.60 8.71
CA ASN A 500 -13.20 16.48 9.54
C ASN A 500 -12.67 16.58 10.98
N PHE A 501 -11.39 16.95 11.14
CA PHE A 501 -10.71 17.03 12.43
C PHE A 501 -10.67 18.46 13.03
N SER A 502 -11.26 19.45 12.35
CA SER A 502 -11.26 20.87 12.75
C SER A 502 -9.86 21.49 12.88
N LEU A 503 -8.97 21.13 11.96
CA LEU A 503 -7.60 21.64 11.86
C LEU A 503 -7.58 23.03 11.16
N PRO A 504 -6.53 23.83 11.38
CA PRO A 504 -6.27 24.98 10.52
C PRO A 504 -5.96 24.54 9.08
N GLN A 505 -6.29 25.42 8.13
CA GLN A 505 -5.77 25.36 6.76
C GLN A 505 -4.25 25.54 6.73
N LEU A 506 -3.58 24.83 5.84
CA LEU A 506 -2.13 24.98 5.61
C LEU A 506 -1.80 26.29 4.87
N GLY A 507 -2.73 26.84 4.10
CA GLY A 507 -2.52 28.08 3.36
C GLY A 507 -1.88 27.88 1.97
N THR A 508 -1.92 26.67 1.45
CA THR A 508 -1.38 26.21 0.17
C THR A 508 -2.55 25.91 -0.80
N THR A 509 -2.56 24.79 -1.53
CA THR A 509 -3.67 24.46 -2.43
C THR A 509 -4.92 23.93 -1.71
N ASP A 510 -4.82 23.58 -0.41
CA ASP A 510 -5.96 23.31 0.49
C ASP A 510 -6.96 24.48 0.54
N VAL A 511 -6.50 25.71 0.34
CA VAL A 511 -7.35 26.91 0.39
C VAL A 511 -8.37 26.97 -0.75
N ARG A 512 -8.03 26.37 -1.91
CA ARG A 512 -8.89 26.36 -3.11
C ARG A 512 -9.58 25.01 -3.34
N ALA A 513 -9.06 23.94 -2.76
CA ALA A 513 -9.58 22.60 -2.96
C ALA A 513 -10.97 22.44 -2.33
N ASP A 514 -11.79 21.56 -2.91
CA ASP A 514 -13.04 21.15 -2.29
C ASP A 514 -12.77 20.09 -1.19
N ASN A 515 -13.80 19.71 -0.44
CA ASN A 515 -13.68 18.81 0.71
C ASN A 515 -14.14 17.36 0.42
N LEU A 516 -14.26 16.95 -0.84
CA LEU A 516 -14.76 15.62 -1.27
C LEU A 516 -16.19 15.31 -0.77
N ALA A 517 -16.96 16.29 -0.27
CA ALA A 517 -18.25 16.02 0.38
C ALA A 517 -19.29 15.36 -0.54
N ASP A 518 -19.18 15.56 -1.87
CA ASP A 518 -20.07 14.88 -2.81
C ASP A 518 -19.74 13.38 -2.97
N CYS A 519 -18.59 12.89 -2.51
CA CYS A 519 -18.28 11.47 -2.46
C CYS A 519 -19.00 10.75 -1.31
N PHE A 520 -19.58 11.49 -0.35
CA PHE A 520 -20.14 10.93 0.88
C PHE A 520 -21.65 11.15 1.05
N ASN A 521 -22.25 10.36 1.96
CA ASN A 521 -23.58 10.56 2.50
C ASN A 521 -23.61 10.14 3.99
N PHE A 522 -23.17 11.04 4.86
CA PHE A 522 -23.12 10.80 6.32
C PHE A 522 -24.50 10.68 6.99
N ALA A 523 -25.60 10.99 6.28
CA ALA A 523 -26.96 10.81 6.77
C ALA A 523 -27.54 9.42 6.45
N ALA A 524 -26.87 8.62 5.60
CA ALA A 524 -27.28 7.25 5.30
C ALA A 524 -26.82 6.27 6.39
N SER A 525 -27.48 5.11 6.46
CA SER A 525 -26.99 3.98 7.25
C SER A 525 -25.62 3.52 6.75
N PRO A 526 -24.64 3.26 7.64
CA PRO A 526 -23.33 2.74 7.27
C PRO A 526 -23.40 1.51 6.36
N LEU A 527 -22.69 1.54 5.23
CA LEU A 527 -22.55 0.38 4.36
C LEU A 527 -21.79 -0.75 5.09
N PRO A 528 -22.26 -2.01 5.04
CA PRO A 528 -21.48 -3.13 5.53
C PRO A 528 -20.28 -3.38 4.61
N PHE A 529 -19.12 -3.68 5.19
CA PHE A 529 -17.94 -4.00 4.40
C PHE A 529 -18.18 -5.22 3.51
N LYS A 530 -17.69 -5.14 2.27
CA LYS A 530 -17.65 -6.25 1.32
C LYS A 530 -16.20 -6.50 0.94
N ARG A 531 -15.76 -7.74 1.17
CA ARG A 531 -14.39 -8.19 0.90
C ARG A 531 -13.98 -7.98 -0.56
N VAL A 532 -12.76 -7.51 -0.78
CA VAL A 532 -12.20 -7.29 -2.12
C VAL A 532 -11.70 -8.62 -2.70
N SER A 533 -12.10 -8.94 -3.93
CA SER A 533 -11.58 -10.12 -4.62
C SER A 533 -10.10 -9.93 -4.94
N GLY A 534 -9.28 -10.97 -4.77
CA GLY A 534 -7.83 -10.89 -5.05
C GLY A 534 -6.97 -10.40 -3.89
N SER A 535 -7.54 -10.10 -2.72
CA SER A 535 -6.77 -9.83 -1.49
C SER A 535 -5.75 -10.95 -1.22
N LEU A 536 -4.48 -10.62 -1.05
CA LEU A 536 -3.43 -11.53 -0.60
C LEU A 536 -3.43 -11.66 0.93
N PRO A 537 -3.06 -12.83 1.50
CA PRO A 537 -2.77 -12.96 2.93
C PRO A 537 -1.63 -12.03 3.37
N THR A 538 -1.68 -11.55 4.61
CA THR A 538 -0.64 -10.72 5.23
C THR A 538 0.75 -11.36 5.17
N SER A 539 0.81 -12.68 5.30
CA SER A 539 2.01 -13.50 5.14
C SER A 539 2.65 -13.44 3.74
N VAL A 540 1.87 -13.18 2.68
CA VAL A 540 2.34 -13.04 1.29
C VAL A 540 2.82 -11.62 1.00
N LEU A 541 2.09 -10.60 1.49
CA LEU A 541 2.45 -9.19 1.29
C LEU A 541 3.83 -8.89 1.87
N ARG A 542 4.08 -9.31 3.12
CA ARG A 542 5.40 -9.25 3.77
C ARG A 542 6.54 -9.89 2.98
N GLN A 543 6.25 -10.86 2.10
CA GLN A 543 7.27 -11.49 1.26
C GLN A 543 7.56 -10.71 -0.03
N GLN A 544 6.61 -9.91 -0.53
CA GLN A 544 6.80 -9.06 -1.72
C GLN A 544 7.76 -7.88 -1.44
N GLU A 545 7.82 -7.46 -0.18
CA GLU A 545 8.66 -6.36 0.33
C GLU A 545 10.16 -6.73 0.43
N ALA A 546 10.49 -8.02 0.55
CA ALA A 546 11.86 -8.50 0.77
C ALA A 546 12.77 -8.52 -0.49
N GLY A 547 12.40 -7.78 -1.55
CA GLY A 547 12.98 -7.90 -2.90
C GLY A 547 13.39 -6.58 -3.53
N SER A 548 14.32 -5.85 -2.89
CA SER A 548 14.73 -4.50 -3.30
C SER A 548 15.34 -4.42 -4.70
N LYS A 549 14.61 -3.79 -5.62
CA LYS A 549 15.18 -2.73 -6.46
C LYS A 549 14.52 -1.41 -5.99
N PRO A 550 15.27 -0.31 -5.82
CA PRO A 550 14.64 1.01 -5.78
C PRO A 550 14.00 1.29 -7.16
N ASP A 551 13.04 2.19 -7.15
CA ASP A 551 12.32 2.67 -8.33
C ASP A 551 13.24 3.30 -9.38
N ASP A 552 12.76 3.40 -10.62
CA ASP A 552 13.59 3.77 -11.78
C ASP A 552 13.09 4.92 -12.69
N ASP A 553 12.33 5.86 -12.12
CA ASP A 553 11.93 7.17 -12.66
C ASP A 553 13.12 8.18 -12.79
N TYR A 554 14.11 7.80 -13.60
CA TYR A 554 15.39 8.50 -13.93
C TYR A 554 15.38 9.31 -15.24
#